data_AF-A0A026W7R5-F1
#
_entry.id   AF-A0A026W7R5-F1
#
_cell.length_a   1.000
_cell.length_b   1.000
_cell.length_c   1.000
_cell.angle_alpha   90.00
_cell.angle_beta   90.00
_cell.angle_gamma   90.00
#
_symmetry.space_group_name_H-M   'P 1'
#
loop_
_entity.id
_entity.type
_entity.pdbx_description
1 polymer ?
#
loop_
_entity_poly.entity_id
_entity_poly.type
_entity_poly.pdbx_seq_one_letter_code
_entity_poly.pdbx_strand_id
1 'polypeptide(L)' 'MEDQRVHFRHILLFCFRKGAKATDAQREICGVYGDSAISADTRQRWFARFRSGDVNVSDAARSVNGNVKMQG' A
#
# COMPACT_ATOMS: atom_id res chain seq x y z
N MET A 1 -2.07 -0.67 -16.16
CA MET A 1 -1.97 0.57 -15.34
C MET A 1 -2.25 0.30 -13.86
N GLU A 2 -3.10 -0.68 -13.52
CA GLU A 2 -3.25 -1.17 -12.13
C GLU A 2 -2.01 -1.96 -11.65
N ASP A 3 -1.29 -2.58 -12.59
CA ASP A 3 -0.12 -3.41 -12.35
C ASP A 3 1.01 -2.64 -11.65
N GLN A 4 1.26 -1.40 -12.07
CA GLN A 4 2.30 -0.56 -11.46
C GLN A 4 1.98 -0.17 -10.02
N ARG A 5 0.70 0.08 -9.70
CA ARG A 5 0.29 0.42 -8.33
C ARG A 5 0.47 -0.78 -7.40
N VAL A 6 0.05 -1.97 -7.84
CA VAL A 6 0.24 -3.22 -7.09
C VAL A 6 1.72 -3.55 -6.96
N HIS A 7 2.51 -3.31 -8.01
CA HIS A 7 3.97 -3.49 -8.00
C HIS A 7 4.65 -2.63 -6.93
N PHE A 8 4.34 -1.32 -6.86
CA PHE A 8 4.92 -0.46 -5.83
C PHE A 8 4.50 -0.85 -4.42
N ARG A 9 3.27 -1.35 -4.24
CA ARG A 9 2.79 -1.85 -2.94
C ARG A 9 3.54 -3.11 -2.50
N HIS A 10 3.85 -4.02 -3.42
CA HIS A 10 4.72 -5.17 -3.14
C HIS A 10 6.13 -4.74 -2.73
N ILE A 11 6.71 -3.74 -3.40
CA ILE A 11 8.02 -3.21 -3.01
C ILE A 11 7.95 -2.59 -1.61
N LEU A 12 6.92 -1.81 -1.29
CA LEU A 12 6.73 -1.27 0.07
C LEU A 12 6.61 -2.38 1.11
N LEU A 13 5.90 -3.47 0.81
CA LEU A 13 5.78 -4.62 1.70
C LEU A 13 7.14 -5.31 1.91
N PHE A 14 7.91 -5.48 0.85
CA PHE A 14 9.27 -6.01 0.94
C PHE A 14 10.16 -5.13 1.84
N CYS A 15 10.19 -3.81 1.61
CA CYS A 15 10.95 -2.88 2.43
C CYS A 15 10.48 -2.90 3.90
N PHE A 16 9.17 -2.99 4.14
CA PHE A 16 8.62 -3.12 5.50
C PHE A 16 9.12 -4.39 6.20
N ARG A 17 9.10 -5.55 5.53
CA ARG A 17 9.61 -6.82 6.10
C ARG A 17 11.13 -6.81 6.33
N LYS A 18 11.87 -6.05 5.52
CA LYS A 18 13.31 -5.79 5.72
C LYS A 18 13.57 -4.87 6.94
N GLY A 19 12.54 -4.25 7.50
CA GLY A 19 12.67 -3.27 8.59
C GLY A 19 13.06 -1.87 8.13
N ALA A 20 12.97 -1.58 6.83
CA ALA A 20 13.27 -0.25 6.30
C ALA A 20 12.19 0.75 6.73
N LYS A 21 12.59 2.02 6.92
CA LYS A 21 11.62 3.08 7.15
C LYS A 21 10.89 3.36 5.86
N ALA A 22 9.65 3.77 6.01
CA ALA A 22 8.79 4.02 4.87
C ALA A 22 9.24 5.22 4.01
N THR A 23 9.97 6.18 4.59
CA THR A 23 10.67 7.23 3.81
C THR A 23 11.74 6.67 2.90
N ASP A 24 12.48 5.67 3.37
CA ASP A 24 13.59 5.07 2.63
C ASP A 24 13.03 4.22 1.48
N ALA A 25 11.98 3.45 1.76
CA ALA A 25 11.24 2.70 0.74
C ALA A 25 10.69 3.61 -0.36
N GLN A 26 10.13 4.77 -0.01
CA GLN A 26 9.68 5.76 -1.00
C GLN A 26 10.85 6.30 -1.82
N ARG A 27 11.98 6.66 -1.19
CA ARG A 27 13.16 7.16 -1.89
C ARG A 27 13.72 6.14 -2.88
N GLU A 28 13.78 4.87 -2.50
CA GLU A 28 14.21 3.79 -3.40
C GLU A 28 13.29 3.67 -4.62
N ILE A 29 11.96 3.66 -4.39
CA ILE A 29 10.99 3.57 -5.48
C ILE A 29 11.08 4.81 -6.39
N CYS A 30 11.11 6.01 -5.83
CA CYS A 30 11.19 7.26 -6.61
C CYS A 30 12.51 7.39 -7.36
N GLY A 31 13.62 6.88 -6.82
CA GLY A 31 14.93 6.86 -7.48
C GLY A 31 14.98 5.94 -8.71
N VAL A 32 14.23 4.83 -8.69
CA VAL A 32 14.22 3.85 -9.80
C VAL A 32 13.12 4.15 -10.83
N TYR A 33 11.94 4.55 -10.38
CA TYR A 33 10.74 4.67 -11.22
C TYR A 33 10.33 6.11 -11.51
N GLY A 34 11.02 7.10 -10.92
CA GLY A 34 10.75 8.53 -11.07
C GLY A 34 10.10 9.16 -9.84
N ASP A 35 10.30 10.46 -9.68
CA ASP A 35 10.00 11.22 -8.45
C ASP A 35 8.52 11.10 -8.00
N SER A 36 7.61 10.90 -8.96
CA SER A 36 6.16 10.79 -8.72
C SER A 36 5.63 9.35 -8.67
N ALA A 37 6.49 8.34 -8.57
CA ALA A 37 6.08 6.93 -8.57
C ALA A 37 5.20 6.55 -7.37
N ILE A 38 5.51 7.09 -6.17
CA ILE A 38 4.66 6.96 -4.98
C ILE A 38 4.57 8.29 -4.22
N SER A 39 3.34 8.65 -3.84
CA SER A 39 3.08 9.79 -2.95
C SER A 39 3.33 9.43 -1.48
N ALA A 40 3.68 10.43 -0.67
CA ALA A 40 3.86 10.28 0.76
C ALA A 40 2.62 9.69 1.46
N ASP A 41 1.43 10.11 1.03
CA ASP A 41 0.14 9.64 1.55
C ASP A 41 -0.07 8.14 1.31
N THR A 42 0.20 7.69 0.08
CA THR A 42 0.13 6.27 -0.30
C THR A 42 1.10 5.46 0.56
N ARG A 43 2.35 5.90 0.67
CA ARG A 43 3.37 5.24 1.49
C ARG A 43 2.95 5.13 2.96
N GLN A 44 2.43 6.20 3.56
CA GLN A 44 1.97 6.18 4.96
C GLN A 44 0.80 5.23 5.17
N ARG A 45 -0.21 5.27 4.28
CA ARG A 45 -1.39 4.41 4.36
C ARG A 45 -1.02 2.93 4.30
N TRP A 46 -0.13 2.55 3.38
CA TRP A 46 0.32 1.16 3.24
C TRP A 46 1.12 0.67 4.44
N PHE A 47 2.06 1.48 4.94
CA PHE A 47 2.80 1.13 6.15
C PHE A 47 1.92 1.06 7.41
N ALA A 48 0.85 1.82 7.49
CA ALA A 48 -0.14 1.67 8.56
C ALA A 48 -0.87 0.31 8.46
N ARG A 49 -1.30 -0.10 7.26
CA ARG A 49 -1.92 -1.42 7.03
C ARG A 49 -0.99 -2.57 7.38
N PHE A 50 0.26 -2.52 6.92
CA PHE A 50 1.25 -3.56 7.21
C PHE A 50 1.55 -3.69 8.71
N ARG A 51 1.59 -2.57 9.44
CA ARG A 51 1.71 -2.58 10.91
C ARG A 51 0.50 -3.22 11.61
N SER A 52 -0.68 -3.17 10.99
CA SER A 52 -1.88 -3.85 11.47
C SER A 52 -1.93 -5.34 11.09
N GLY A 53 -0.90 -5.86 10.41
CA GLY A 53 -0.84 -7.25 9.94
C GLY A 53 -1.56 -7.50 8.60
N ASP A 54 -2.20 -6.50 8.02
CA ASP A 54 -2.82 -6.60 6.69
C ASP A 54 -1.76 -6.42 5.60
N VAL A 55 -1.28 -7.55 5.07
CA VAL A 55 -0.28 -7.61 3.99
C VAL A 55 -0.91 -7.75 2.60
N ASN A 56 -2.24 -7.64 2.47
CA ASN A 56 -2.89 -7.73 1.17
C ASN A 56 -2.68 -6.43 0.38
N VAL A 57 -1.81 -6.51 -0.64
CA VAL A 57 -1.44 -5.37 -1.50
C VAL A 57 -2.47 -5.03 -2.57
N SER A 58 -3.46 -5.89 -2.78
CA SER A 58 -4.59 -5.58 -3.64
C SER A 58 -5.45 -4.50 -2.99
N ASP A 59 -6.11 -3.68 -3.81
CA ASP A 59 -7.23 -2.91 -3.27
C ASP A 59 -8.27 -3.95 -2.83
N ALA A 60 -8.63 -3.96 -1.54
CA ALA A 60 -9.83 -4.68 -1.13
C ALA A 60 -10.94 -4.11 -2.02
N ALA A 61 -11.62 -4.97 -2.79
CA ALA A 61 -12.76 -4.55 -3.59
C ALA A 61 -13.59 -3.65 -2.67
N ARG A 62 -13.69 -2.36 -3.01
CA ARG A 62 -14.52 -1.45 -2.23
C ARG A 62 -15.90 -2.10 -2.28
N SER A 63 -16.32 -2.74 -1.20
CA SER A 63 -17.71 -3.10 -1.02
C SER A 63 -18.44 -1.79 -1.25
N VAL A 64 -19.13 -1.69 -2.38
CA VAL A 64 -20.18 -0.69 -2.52
C VAL A 64 -21.03 -0.91 -1.27
N ASN A 65 -21.21 0.15 -0.49
CA ASN A 65 -21.77 0.09 0.83
C ASN A 65 -23.23 -0.39 0.75
N GLY A 66 -23.41 -1.71 0.65
CA GLY A 66 -24.68 -2.39 0.84
C GLY A 66 -24.91 -2.41 2.33
N ASN A 67 -25.65 -1.43 2.82
CA ASN A 67 -26.26 -1.48 4.14
C ASN A 67 -27.12 -2.75 4.24
N VAL A 68 -26.52 -3.85 4.68
CA VAL A 68 -27.26 -5.04 5.13
C VAL A 68 -27.40 -4.89 6.63
N LYS A 69 -28.46 -4.20 7.05
CA LYS A 69 -29.08 -4.47 8.35
C LYS A 69 -29.73 -5.86 8.21
N MET A 70 -29.06 -6.88 8.74
CA MET A 70 -29.72 -8.12 9.13
C MET A 70 -29.56 -8.21 10.64
N GLN A 71 -30.59 -7.75 11.36
CA GLN A 71 -30.88 -8.23 12.71
C GLN A 71 -32.21 -8.98 12.61
N GLY A 72 -32.26 -10.11 13.32
CA GLY A 72 -33.35 -11.09 13.28
C GLY A 72 -34.59 -10.67 14.04
#